data_AF-A0A7K4IRK3-F1
#
_entry.id   AF-A0A7K4IRK3-F1
#
_cell.length_a   1.000
_cell.length_b   1.000
_cell.length_c   1.000
_cell.angle_alpha   90.00
_cell.angle_beta   90.00
_cell.angle_gamma   90.00
#
_symmetry.space_group_name_H-M   'P 1'
#
loop_
_entity.id
_entity.type
_entity.pdbx_description
1 polymer ?
#
loop_
_entity_poly.entity_id
_entity_poly.type
_entity_poly.pdbx_seq_one_letter_code
_entity_poly.pdbx_strand_id
1 'polypeptide(L)'
;MIQSSDANIKIVIVSPRILANERYQREFEKVAISQRKLGFAMHGELIDGGRVIGNSSYLENEFKTAVLELMTHIQKYGKVVGKQVESKLPEPKSVDRVEEHLLSNLFIVTEIPSTILSSPTDIRRVRDVYAKLGSDIADYPFLLKNKRLYTFDNLRDPSSVFAPIIQRNYILEEQTLDWLHDDVKRNDLKYLFNIALVKYCRKRDMYYDKNHDRFVCRLKDGKDNVFQWRAGSKYIERKVARRVCGKDGLLLFVIHYAASLNFMLIDDTLFLKIEPTKTFTFDGFNPIRTEKLTSLMSRYLSKEYNNAYLSSVRFWAKYLSRLDVKISIPAGKQFIEINTVPIGSRMPVGILNEKVT
;
A
#
# COMPACT_ATOMS: atom_id res chain seq x y z
N MET A 1 12.89 -24.05 -11.45
CA MET A 1 12.85 -24.66 -12.80
C MET A 1 11.65 -25.61 -12.81
N ILE A 2 10.49 -25.17 -13.28
CA ILE A 2 9.30 -26.04 -13.42
C ILE A 2 9.37 -26.56 -14.86
N GLN A 3 9.80 -27.80 -15.05
CA GLN A 3 9.68 -28.49 -16.33
C GLN A 3 8.22 -28.42 -16.79
N SER A 4 8.00 -28.10 -18.07
CA SER A 4 6.67 -28.13 -18.68
C SER A 4 6.15 -29.57 -18.65
N SER A 5 5.39 -29.90 -17.63
CA SER A 5 4.72 -31.19 -17.49
C SER A 5 3.46 -31.21 -18.36
N ASP A 6 3.37 -32.23 -19.20
CA ASP A 6 2.22 -32.65 -20.01
C ASP A 6 1.16 -33.42 -19.20
N ALA A 7 1.31 -33.45 -17.87
CA ALA A 7 0.37 -34.13 -17.00
C ALA A 7 -0.95 -33.37 -16.85
N ASN A 8 -2.05 -34.10 -16.99
CA ASN A 8 -3.41 -33.57 -16.81
C ASN A 8 -3.81 -33.43 -15.34
N ILE A 9 -3.09 -34.11 -14.45
CA ILE A 9 -3.20 -34.01 -12.99
C ILE A 9 -1.99 -33.26 -12.48
N LYS A 10 -2.22 -32.21 -11.69
CA LYS A 10 -1.16 -31.46 -11.00
C LYS A 10 -1.39 -31.52 -9.51
N ILE A 11 -0.39 -32.05 -8.80
CA ILE A 11 -0.37 -32.12 -7.34
C ILE A 11 0.91 -31.43 -6.88
N VAL A 12 0.80 -30.62 -5.84
CA VAL A 12 1.96 -29.93 -5.27
C VAL A 12 2.10 -30.35 -3.81
N ILE A 13 3.17 -31.10 -3.57
CA ILE A 13 3.57 -31.58 -2.25
C ILE A 13 4.73 -30.71 -1.79
N VAL A 14 4.65 -30.18 -0.57
CA VAL A 14 5.63 -29.24 -0.03
C VAL A 14 6.08 -29.65 1.37
N SER A 15 7.20 -29.08 1.82
CA SER A 15 7.66 -29.29 3.19
C SER A 15 6.78 -28.55 4.20
N PRO A 16 6.71 -29.01 5.48
CA PRO A 16 5.98 -28.32 6.54
C PRO A 16 6.38 -26.85 6.72
N ARG A 17 7.65 -26.50 6.42
CA ARG A 17 8.15 -25.12 6.48
C ARG A 17 7.48 -24.19 5.46
N ILE A 18 7.17 -24.70 4.26
CA ILE A 18 6.46 -23.95 3.23
C ILE A 18 4.98 -23.82 3.61
N LEU A 19 4.38 -24.86 4.18
CA LEU A 19 3.01 -24.82 4.68
C LEU A 19 2.82 -23.81 5.80
N ALA A 20 3.78 -23.64 6.71
CA ALA A 20 3.67 -22.65 7.78
C ALA A 20 3.63 -21.19 7.27
N ASN A 21 3.93 -20.95 5.99
CA ASN A 21 3.94 -19.61 5.41
C ASN A 21 2.62 -19.29 4.68
N GLU A 22 1.75 -18.51 5.33
CA GLU A 22 0.46 -18.08 4.77
C GLU A 22 0.59 -17.38 3.40
N ARG A 23 1.70 -16.67 3.14
CA ARG A 23 1.90 -16.01 1.84
C ARG A 23 2.00 -17.03 0.72
N TYR A 24 2.70 -18.15 0.93
CA TYR A 24 2.84 -19.18 -0.10
C TYR A 24 1.54 -19.95 -0.33
N GLN A 25 0.75 -20.19 0.71
CA GLN A 25 -0.58 -20.75 0.56
C GLN A 25 -1.47 -19.86 -0.33
N ARG A 26 -1.52 -18.56 -0.03
CA ARG A 26 -2.32 -17.59 -0.81
C ARG A 26 -1.87 -17.45 -2.26
N GLU A 27 -0.57 -17.46 -2.52
CA GLU A 27 -0.08 -17.42 -3.91
C GLU A 27 -0.37 -18.74 -4.65
N PHE A 28 -0.26 -19.88 -3.96
CA PHE A 28 -0.58 -21.18 -4.54
C PHE A 28 -2.08 -21.31 -4.91
N GLU A 29 -2.99 -20.86 -4.06
CA GLU A 29 -4.43 -20.86 -4.35
C GLU A 29 -4.76 -20.12 -5.66
N LYS A 30 -4.11 -18.97 -5.91
CA LYS A 30 -4.27 -18.22 -7.16
C LYS A 30 -3.81 -19.04 -8.36
N VAL A 31 -2.67 -19.72 -8.23
CA VAL A 31 -2.14 -20.60 -9.27
C VAL A 31 -3.09 -21.77 -9.52
N ALA A 32 -3.58 -22.43 -8.47
CA ALA A 32 -4.51 -23.56 -8.57
C ALA A 32 -5.82 -23.16 -9.27
N ILE A 33 -6.40 -22.00 -8.93
CA ILE A 33 -7.59 -21.46 -9.61
C ILE A 33 -7.30 -21.19 -11.10
N SER A 34 -6.15 -20.59 -11.41
CA SER A 34 -5.75 -20.29 -12.79
C SER A 34 -5.57 -21.57 -13.62
N GLN A 35 -4.91 -22.59 -13.07
CA GLN A 35 -4.70 -23.87 -13.74
C GLN A 35 -6.00 -24.64 -13.96
N ARG A 36 -6.92 -24.64 -13.00
CA ARG A 36 -8.27 -25.24 -13.16
C ARG A 36 -9.07 -24.57 -14.27
N LYS A 37 -8.97 -23.25 -14.43
CA LYS A 37 -9.60 -22.54 -15.56
C LYS A 37 -9.05 -22.95 -16.93
N LEU A 38 -7.79 -23.39 -16.98
CA LEU A 38 -7.18 -23.97 -18.18
C LEU A 38 -7.54 -25.45 -18.38
N GLY A 39 -8.38 -26.01 -17.50
CA GLY A 39 -8.89 -27.38 -17.57
C GLY A 39 -8.07 -28.40 -16.77
N PHE A 40 -6.92 -28.03 -16.19
CA PHE A 40 -6.10 -28.97 -15.43
C PHE A 40 -6.82 -29.43 -14.16
N ALA A 41 -6.75 -30.73 -13.86
CA ALA A 41 -7.19 -31.27 -12.58
C ALA A 41 -6.09 -30.99 -11.55
N MET A 42 -6.34 -30.01 -10.67
CA MET A 42 -5.37 -29.57 -9.67
C MET A 42 -5.98 -29.57 -8.27
N HIS A 43 -5.25 -30.11 -7.30
CA HIS A 43 -5.64 -30.04 -5.89
C HIS A 43 -5.62 -28.58 -5.41
N GLY A 44 -6.59 -28.19 -4.57
CA GLY A 44 -6.83 -26.78 -4.24
C GLY A 44 -5.84 -26.20 -3.24
N GLU A 45 -5.17 -27.09 -2.51
CA GLU A 45 -4.32 -26.77 -1.39
C GLU A 45 -2.94 -27.41 -1.57
N LEU A 46 -1.97 -26.90 -0.83
CA LEU A 46 -0.64 -27.48 -0.73
C LEU A 46 -0.71 -28.75 0.13
N ILE A 47 -0.17 -29.86 -0.36
CA ILE A 47 -0.18 -31.13 0.38
C ILE A 47 1.07 -31.21 1.27
N ASP A 48 0.87 -31.58 2.53
CA ASP A 48 1.96 -31.75 3.51
C ASP A 48 2.78 -33.01 3.23
N GLY A 49 3.97 -32.83 2.63
CA GLY A 49 4.90 -33.92 2.37
C GLY A 49 5.39 -34.63 3.63
N GLY A 50 5.44 -33.94 4.77
CA GLY A 50 5.77 -34.55 6.05
C GLY A 50 4.72 -35.57 6.48
N ARG A 51 3.43 -35.27 6.28
CA ARG A 51 2.32 -36.21 6.56
C ARG A 51 2.23 -37.34 5.55
N VAL A 52 2.47 -37.07 4.27
CA VAL A 52 2.48 -38.09 3.21
C VAL A 52 3.51 -39.19 3.53
N ILE A 53 4.69 -38.82 4.03
CA ILE A 53 5.77 -39.77 4.33
C ILE A 53 5.62 -40.38 5.73
N GLY A 54 5.25 -39.57 6.72
CA GLY A 54 5.29 -39.96 8.14
C GLY A 54 4.00 -40.51 8.73
N ASN A 55 2.88 -40.44 8.01
CA ASN A 55 1.57 -40.87 8.51
C ASN A 55 0.85 -41.77 7.49
N SER A 56 0.91 -43.08 7.72
CA SER A 56 0.29 -44.08 6.86
C SER A 56 -1.23 -43.93 6.76
N SER A 57 -1.91 -43.49 7.83
CA SER A 57 -3.36 -43.23 7.80
C SER A 57 -3.71 -42.04 6.91
N TYR A 58 -2.91 -40.96 6.95
CA TYR A 58 -3.10 -39.81 6.07
C TYR A 58 -2.87 -40.18 4.60
N LEU A 59 -1.86 -41.00 4.33
CA LEU A 59 -1.55 -41.48 2.98
C LEU A 59 -2.69 -42.32 2.40
N GLU A 60 -3.16 -43.33 3.13
CA GLU A 60 -4.17 -44.27 2.64
C GLU A 60 -5.58 -43.70 2.57
N ASN A 61 -5.89 -42.71 3.41
CA ASN A 61 -7.22 -42.11 3.44
C ASN A 61 -7.23 -40.78 2.66
N GLU A 62 -6.65 -39.73 3.23
CA GLU A 62 -6.83 -38.35 2.76
C GLU A 62 -6.11 -38.11 1.43
N PHE A 63 -4.82 -38.45 1.33
CA PHE A 63 -4.04 -38.23 0.12
C PHE A 63 -4.56 -39.08 -1.04
N LYS A 64 -4.82 -40.37 -0.79
CA LYS A 64 -5.39 -41.29 -1.79
C LYS A 64 -6.74 -40.80 -2.29
N THR A 65 -7.62 -40.32 -1.40
CA THR A 65 -8.93 -39.77 -1.77
C THR A 65 -8.75 -38.55 -2.68
N ALA A 66 -7.87 -37.60 -2.31
CA ALA A 66 -7.60 -36.42 -3.12
C ALA A 66 -7.05 -36.77 -4.53
N VAL A 67 -6.18 -37.78 -4.63
CA VAL A 67 -5.68 -38.27 -5.94
C VAL A 67 -6.81 -38.91 -6.75
N LEU A 68 -7.61 -39.78 -6.14
CA LEU A 68 -8.72 -40.47 -6.80
C LEU A 68 -9.78 -39.48 -7.30
N GLU A 69 -10.13 -38.47 -6.52
CA GLU A 69 -11.06 -37.41 -6.94
C GLU A 69 -10.57 -36.68 -8.20
N LEU A 70 -9.26 -36.37 -8.27
CA LEU A 70 -8.66 -35.75 -9.46
C LEU A 70 -8.69 -36.70 -10.66
N MET A 71 -8.47 -38.00 -10.45
CA MET A 71 -8.59 -39.01 -11.51
C MET A 71 -10.02 -39.14 -12.02
N THR A 72 -11.02 -39.21 -11.11
CA THR A 72 -12.44 -39.26 -11.47
C THR A 72 -12.87 -37.99 -12.20
N HIS A 73 -12.35 -36.83 -11.80
CA HIS A 73 -12.58 -35.57 -12.50
C HIS A 73 -12.11 -35.66 -13.97
N ILE A 74 -10.90 -36.15 -14.24
CA ILE A 74 -10.42 -36.33 -15.61
C ILE A 74 -11.21 -37.39 -16.38
N GLN A 75 -11.60 -38.49 -15.74
CA GLN A 75 -12.41 -39.52 -16.38
C GLN A 75 -13.78 -38.96 -16.81
N LYS A 76 -14.39 -38.11 -15.98
CA LYS A 76 -15.70 -37.51 -16.24
C LYS A 76 -15.66 -36.38 -17.27
N TYR A 77 -14.65 -35.52 -17.20
CA TYR A 77 -14.57 -34.31 -18.02
C TYR A 77 -13.61 -34.43 -19.21
N GLY A 78 -12.97 -35.60 -19.37
CA GLY A 78 -12.03 -35.88 -20.44
C GLY A 78 -10.61 -35.39 -20.13
N LYS A 79 -9.64 -35.88 -20.90
CA LYS A 79 -8.29 -35.30 -20.90
C LYS A 79 -8.39 -33.85 -21.37
N VAL A 80 -7.64 -32.96 -20.72
CA VAL A 80 -7.24 -31.72 -21.36
C VAL A 80 -6.35 -32.14 -22.52
N VAL A 81 -6.94 -32.36 -23.69
CA VAL A 81 -6.21 -32.19 -24.94
C VAL A 81 -6.00 -30.70 -24.99
N GLY A 82 -4.96 -30.24 -24.28
CA GLY A 82 -4.36 -28.99 -24.63
C GLY A 82 -4.14 -29.15 -26.12
N LYS A 83 -4.77 -28.30 -26.94
CA LYS A 83 -4.10 -27.94 -28.17
C LYS A 83 -2.72 -27.56 -27.68
N GLN A 84 -1.74 -28.45 -27.85
CA GLN A 84 -0.44 -28.01 -28.27
C GLN A 84 -0.74 -27.28 -29.58
N VAL A 85 -1.19 -26.03 -29.43
CA VAL A 85 -0.63 -25.00 -30.25
C VAL A 85 0.84 -25.26 -30.01
N GLU A 86 1.54 -25.80 -31.02
CA GLU A 86 2.92 -25.42 -31.22
C GLU A 86 2.89 -23.90 -31.17
N SER A 87 2.98 -23.35 -29.96
CA SER A 87 3.33 -21.97 -29.82
C SER A 87 4.76 -22.04 -30.30
N LYS A 88 4.98 -21.71 -31.59
CA LYS A 88 6.10 -20.84 -31.91
C LYS A 88 6.22 -19.94 -30.69
N LEU A 89 7.32 -20.09 -29.94
CA LEU A 89 7.66 -19.12 -28.91
C LEU A 89 7.31 -17.78 -29.55
N PRO A 90 6.34 -17.02 -29.02
CA PRO A 90 5.98 -15.77 -29.65
C PRO A 90 7.30 -15.08 -29.87
N GLU A 91 7.62 -14.78 -31.15
CA GLU A 91 8.88 -14.16 -31.47
C GLU A 91 9.07 -13.07 -30.43
N PRO A 92 10.21 -13.06 -29.70
CA PRO A 92 10.36 -12.21 -28.54
C PRO A 92 9.94 -10.83 -29.01
N LYS A 93 8.80 -10.34 -28.50
CA LYS A 93 8.20 -9.11 -29.01
C LYS A 93 9.31 -8.08 -28.91
N SER A 94 9.85 -7.69 -30.06
CA SER A 94 10.89 -6.69 -30.09
C SER A 94 10.22 -5.44 -29.52
N VAL A 95 10.86 -4.84 -28.52
CA VAL A 95 10.38 -3.58 -27.98
C VAL A 95 10.24 -2.59 -29.13
N ASP A 96 9.09 -1.92 -29.21
CA ASP A 96 8.89 -0.93 -30.25
C ASP A 96 9.90 0.20 -30.00
N ARG A 97 10.59 0.66 -31.05
CA ARG A 97 11.50 1.82 -30.96
C ARG A 97 10.67 3.10 -30.94
N VAL A 98 9.99 3.33 -29.83
CA VAL A 98 9.15 4.48 -29.57
C VAL A 98 9.66 5.13 -28.30
N GLU A 99 9.82 6.45 -28.33
CA GLU A 99 10.16 7.20 -27.13
C GLU A 99 8.99 7.15 -26.15
N GLU A 100 9.19 6.52 -25.00
CA GLU A 100 8.21 6.43 -23.94
C GLU A 100 8.66 7.27 -22.74
N HIS A 101 7.72 8.01 -22.15
CA HIS A 101 7.94 8.76 -20.92
C HIS A 101 7.40 7.97 -19.73
N LEU A 102 8.30 7.36 -18.97
CA LEU A 102 7.98 6.64 -17.76
C LEU A 102 7.82 7.63 -16.62
N LEU A 103 6.66 7.61 -15.97
CA LEU A 103 6.40 8.38 -14.75
C LEU A 103 6.40 7.45 -13.54
N SER A 104 7.16 7.83 -12.53
CA SER A 104 7.21 7.12 -11.26
C SER A 104 6.03 7.49 -10.34
N ASN A 105 6.01 6.87 -9.18
CA ASN A 105 5.14 7.25 -8.07
C ASN A 105 5.89 8.01 -6.96
N LEU A 106 7.05 8.60 -7.32
CA LEU A 106 7.92 9.37 -6.44
C LEU A 106 7.78 10.85 -6.75
N PHE A 107 7.58 11.64 -5.71
CA PHE A 107 7.42 13.08 -5.79
C PHE A 107 8.54 13.74 -4.99
N ILE A 108 9.32 14.59 -5.66
CA ILE A 108 10.49 15.21 -5.05
C ILE A 108 10.07 16.16 -3.93
N VAL A 109 10.74 16.04 -2.78
CA VAL A 109 10.65 17.02 -1.71
C VAL A 109 11.56 18.18 -2.07
N THR A 110 10.98 19.35 -2.26
CA THR A 110 11.71 20.58 -2.65
C THR A 110 12.16 21.40 -1.44
N GLU A 111 11.49 21.25 -0.30
CA GLU A 111 11.84 21.95 0.94
C GLU A 111 11.56 21.06 2.14
N ILE A 112 12.44 21.13 3.14
CA ILE A 112 12.28 20.47 4.44
C ILE A 112 12.41 21.53 5.55
N PRO A 113 11.86 21.27 6.75
CA PRO A 113 12.14 22.09 7.93
C PRO A 113 13.65 22.28 8.08
N SER A 114 14.12 23.51 8.28
CA SER A 114 15.54 23.81 8.43
C SER A 114 16.12 23.24 9.72
N THR A 115 15.32 23.20 10.78
CA THR A 115 15.81 22.88 12.13
C THR A 115 14.91 21.89 12.86
N ILE A 116 15.56 21.06 13.69
CA ILE A 116 14.93 20.17 14.67
C ILE A 116 15.32 20.66 16.06
N LEU A 117 14.32 20.87 16.90
CA LEU A 117 14.51 21.27 18.28
C LEU A 117 14.35 20.06 19.18
N SER A 118 15.23 19.96 20.17
CA SER A 118 15.15 18.90 21.17
C SER A 118 15.37 19.40 22.58
N SER A 119 14.75 18.74 23.56
CA SER A 119 14.95 19.04 24.97
C SER A 119 14.87 17.76 25.83
N PRO A 120 15.62 17.66 26.93
CA PRO A 120 15.47 16.57 27.88
C PRO A 120 14.04 16.48 28.39
N THR A 121 13.57 15.25 28.58
CA THR A 121 12.27 14.95 29.17
C THR A 121 12.41 13.70 30.03
N ASP A 122 11.56 13.55 31.05
CA ASP A 122 11.47 12.30 31.82
C ASP A 122 10.46 11.32 31.22
N ILE A 123 9.65 11.77 30.26
CA ILE A 123 8.65 10.92 29.61
C ILE A 123 9.33 9.93 28.66
N ARG A 124 8.90 8.66 28.71
CA ARG A 124 9.47 7.56 27.92
C ARG A 124 8.49 6.95 26.93
N ARG A 125 7.18 7.08 27.16
CA ARG A 125 6.15 6.50 26.28
C ARG A 125 5.28 7.60 25.72
N VAL A 126 4.95 7.48 24.44
CA VAL A 126 4.07 8.43 23.74
C VAL A 126 2.74 8.60 24.48
N ARG A 127 2.14 7.51 24.97
CA ARG A 127 0.87 7.56 25.71
C ARG A 127 0.92 8.46 26.96
N ASP A 128 2.08 8.57 27.61
CA ASP A 128 2.25 9.36 28.82
C ASP A 128 2.34 10.86 28.46
N VAL A 129 2.81 11.19 27.25
CA VAL A 129 2.72 12.55 26.68
C VAL A 129 1.25 12.94 26.49
N TYR A 130 0.43 12.06 25.88
CA TYR A 130 -1.00 12.31 25.72
C TYR A 130 -1.73 12.43 27.06
N ALA A 131 -1.38 11.60 28.05
CA ALA A 131 -1.97 11.68 29.37
C ALA A 131 -1.67 13.03 30.06
N LYS A 132 -0.49 13.59 29.84
CA LYS A 132 -0.06 14.84 30.48
C LYS A 132 -0.43 16.11 29.71
N LEU A 133 -0.48 16.06 28.38
CA LEU A 133 -0.71 17.21 27.50
C LEU A 133 -2.09 17.22 26.82
N GLY A 134 -2.88 16.17 26.98
CA GLY A 134 -4.20 16.04 26.36
C GLY A 134 -4.17 15.52 24.91
N SER A 135 -5.35 15.45 24.30
CA SER A 135 -5.54 14.92 22.94
C SER A 135 -4.98 15.80 21.84
N ASP A 136 -4.87 17.11 22.07
CA ASP A 136 -4.49 18.10 21.06
C ASP A 136 -3.03 17.93 20.61
N ILE A 137 -2.22 17.24 21.41
CA ILE A 137 -0.87 16.82 21.01
C ILE A 137 -0.87 15.89 19.77
N ALA A 138 -2.03 15.33 19.43
CA ALA A 138 -2.26 14.61 18.18
C ALA A 138 -1.91 15.45 16.94
N ASP A 139 -1.82 16.78 17.04
CA ASP A 139 -1.50 17.69 15.92
C ASP A 139 -0.03 18.10 15.79
N TYR A 140 0.82 17.80 16.78
CA TYR A 140 2.24 18.22 16.80
C TYR A 140 3.24 17.07 16.55
N PRO A 141 4.05 17.05 15.49
CA PRO A 141 5.00 15.96 15.23
C PRO A 141 6.12 15.93 16.26
N PHE A 142 6.27 14.81 16.97
CA PHE A 142 7.35 14.63 17.95
C PHE A 142 7.83 13.18 18.03
N LEU A 143 9.09 13.02 18.47
CA LEU A 143 9.77 11.75 18.71
C LEU A 143 10.35 11.77 20.12
N LEU A 144 10.22 10.66 20.85
CA LEU A 144 10.91 10.43 22.12
C LEU A 144 12.05 9.44 21.88
N LYS A 145 13.30 9.87 22.09
CA LYS A 145 14.48 9.01 21.95
C LYS A 145 15.61 9.53 22.83
N ASN A 146 16.48 8.66 23.33
CA ASN A 146 17.67 9.04 24.10
C ASN A 146 17.38 10.02 25.26
N LYS A 147 16.25 9.81 25.97
CA LYS A 147 15.76 10.67 27.06
C LYS A 147 15.46 12.13 26.65
N ARG A 148 15.25 12.38 25.35
CA ARG A 148 14.90 13.67 24.79
C ARG A 148 13.62 13.59 23.97
N LEU A 149 12.93 14.72 23.89
CA LEU A 149 11.87 14.97 22.93
C LEU A 149 12.47 15.73 21.74
N TYR A 150 12.19 15.29 20.53
CA TYR A 150 12.56 15.94 19.27
C TYR A 150 11.31 16.37 18.52
N THR A 151 11.29 17.55 17.93
CA THR A 151 10.16 18.10 17.19
C THR A 151 10.59 19.21 16.22
N PHE A 152 9.74 19.54 15.25
CA PHE A 152 9.90 20.74 14.41
C PHE A 152 9.26 22.00 15.03
N ASP A 153 8.50 21.83 16.12
CA ASP A 153 7.88 22.92 16.85
C ASP A 153 8.88 23.72 17.68
N ASN A 154 8.62 25.03 17.80
CA ASN A 154 9.49 25.90 18.57
C ASN A 154 9.37 25.63 20.08
N LEU A 155 10.30 24.85 20.64
CA LEU A 155 10.37 24.56 22.07
C LEU A 155 10.75 25.76 22.93
N ARG A 156 11.35 26.80 22.34
CA ARG A 156 11.74 28.02 23.07
C ARG A 156 10.53 28.92 23.34
N ASP A 157 9.46 28.77 22.58
CA ASP A 157 8.22 29.51 22.76
C ASP A 157 7.60 29.25 24.16
N PRO A 158 7.37 30.28 25.00
CA PRO A 158 6.62 30.15 26.26
C PRO A 158 5.27 29.47 26.15
N SER A 159 4.61 29.61 25.00
CA SER A 159 3.32 29.00 24.71
C SER A 159 3.42 27.59 24.12
N SER A 160 4.63 27.02 24.02
CA SER A 160 4.82 25.68 23.47
C SER A 160 4.02 24.64 24.25
N VAL A 161 3.21 23.85 23.54
CA VAL A 161 2.44 22.74 24.09
C VAL A 161 3.33 21.72 24.82
N PHE A 162 4.60 21.59 24.44
CA PHE A 162 5.56 20.68 25.09
C PHE A 162 6.18 21.24 26.37
N ALA A 163 6.00 22.52 26.68
CA ALA A 163 6.62 23.18 27.84
C ALA A 163 6.44 22.42 29.18
N PRO A 164 5.28 21.79 29.49
CA PRO A 164 5.09 21.07 30.76
C PRO A 164 5.88 19.76 30.92
N ILE A 165 6.54 19.27 29.86
CA ILE A 165 7.21 17.96 29.85
C ILE A 165 8.67 18.01 29.46
N ILE A 166 9.22 19.19 29.20
CA ILE A 166 10.60 19.38 28.76
C ILE A 166 11.40 20.25 29.74
N GLN A 167 12.72 20.20 29.65
CA GLN A 167 13.61 21.08 30.39
C GLN A 167 13.98 22.32 29.54
N ARG A 168 13.28 23.43 29.78
CA ARG A 168 13.35 24.64 28.92
C ARG A 168 14.74 25.29 28.86
N ASN A 169 15.57 25.10 29.88
CA ASN A 169 16.94 25.62 29.92
C ASN A 169 17.93 24.80 29.07
N TYR A 170 17.53 23.63 28.57
CA TYR A 170 18.39 22.69 27.85
C TYR A 170 17.82 22.34 26.47
N ILE A 171 17.45 23.37 25.70
CA ILE A 171 16.98 23.21 24.32
C ILE A 171 18.18 23.21 23.38
N LEU A 172 18.31 22.13 22.60
CA LEU A 172 19.25 22.02 21.50
C LEU A 172 18.51 22.24 20.19
N GLU A 173 19.22 22.84 19.24
CA GLU A 173 18.76 23.05 17.88
C GLU A 173 19.80 22.41 16.96
N GLU A 174 19.32 21.56 16.06
CA GLU A 174 20.15 20.83 15.11
C GLU A 174 19.63 21.13 13.70
N GLN A 175 20.53 21.24 12.72
CA GLN A 175 20.11 21.39 11.32
C GLN A 175 19.51 20.08 10.83
N THR A 176 18.36 20.16 10.18
CA THR A 176 17.69 18.97 9.62
C THR A 176 18.54 18.32 8.53
N LEU A 177 19.33 19.10 7.79
CA LEU A 177 20.21 18.59 6.75
C LEU A 177 21.31 17.68 7.33
N ASP A 178 21.84 18.00 8.51
CA ASP A 178 22.81 17.14 9.21
C ASP A 178 22.20 15.79 9.55
N TRP A 179 20.93 15.77 9.96
CA TRP A 179 20.19 14.52 10.22
C TRP A 179 19.92 13.73 8.94
N LEU A 180 19.76 14.40 7.80
CA LEU A 180 19.55 13.73 6.51
C LEU A 180 20.81 12.97 6.08
N HIS A 181 21.99 13.57 6.26
CA HIS A 181 23.27 12.96 5.87
C HIS A 181 23.82 11.97 6.91
N ASP A 182 23.39 12.02 8.16
CA ASP A 182 23.77 11.06 9.20
C ASP A 182 22.97 9.74 9.09
N ASP A 183 23.64 8.62 8.84
CA ASP A 183 23.00 7.31 8.64
C ASP A 183 22.15 6.82 9.83
N VAL A 184 22.52 7.22 11.06
CA VAL A 184 21.80 6.83 12.28
C VAL A 184 20.58 7.71 12.49
N LYS A 185 20.73 9.03 12.35
CA LYS A 185 19.66 10.02 12.57
C LYS A 185 18.67 10.10 11.41
N ARG A 186 19.06 9.72 10.19
CA ARG A 186 18.22 9.72 8.98
C ARG A 186 16.91 8.96 9.18
N ASN A 187 16.94 7.83 9.87
CA ASN A 187 15.72 7.06 10.15
C ASN A 187 14.78 7.76 11.13
N ASP A 188 15.34 8.45 12.14
CA ASP A 188 14.56 9.25 13.09
C ASP A 188 13.93 10.48 12.40
N LEU A 189 14.67 11.10 11.48
CA LEU A 189 14.15 12.20 10.66
C LEU A 189 12.99 11.74 9.78
N LYS A 190 13.16 10.63 9.04
CA LYS A 190 12.09 10.02 8.24
C LYS A 190 10.87 9.69 9.09
N TYR A 191 11.07 9.21 10.31
CA TYR A 191 9.98 8.93 11.24
C TYR A 191 9.24 10.22 11.63
N LEU A 192 9.94 11.30 11.97
CA LEU A 192 9.34 12.61 12.24
C LEU A 192 8.55 13.16 11.04
N PHE A 193 9.09 13.06 9.83
CA PHE A 193 8.36 13.44 8.61
C PHE A 193 7.11 12.60 8.39
N ASN A 194 7.18 11.28 8.58
CA ASN A 194 6.01 10.42 8.47
C ASN A 194 4.96 10.72 9.55
N ILE A 195 5.35 11.13 10.76
CA ILE A 195 4.40 11.63 11.76
C ILE A 195 3.71 12.91 11.27
N ALA A 196 4.45 13.86 10.72
CA ALA A 196 3.88 15.09 10.15
C ALA A 196 2.89 14.77 9.01
N LEU A 197 3.24 13.84 8.13
CA LEU A 197 2.36 13.33 7.06
C LEU A 197 1.08 12.71 7.62
N VAL A 198 1.18 11.87 8.67
CA VAL A 198 -0.01 11.26 9.30
C VAL A 198 -0.97 12.35 9.81
N LYS A 199 -0.44 13.39 10.45
CA LYS A 199 -1.23 14.51 10.99
C LYS A 199 -1.88 15.30 9.87
N TYR A 200 -1.12 15.60 8.82
CA TYR A 200 -1.61 16.27 7.62
C TYR A 200 -2.74 15.53 6.92
N CYS A 201 -2.65 14.20 6.82
CA CYS A 201 -3.70 13.37 6.25
C CYS A 201 -4.93 13.28 7.17
N ARG A 202 -4.75 13.21 8.49
CA ARG A 202 -5.88 13.24 9.45
C ARG A 202 -6.68 14.53 9.36
N LYS A 203 -6.04 15.68 9.18
CA LYS A 203 -6.70 16.98 8.93
C LYS A 203 -7.46 17.03 7.60
N ARG A 204 -7.38 15.98 6.78
CA ARG A 204 -8.14 15.76 5.54
C ARG A 204 -9.16 14.64 5.67
N ASP A 205 -9.54 14.31 6.90
CA ASP A 205 -10.50 13.23 7.21
C ASP A 205 -10.06 11.85 6.70
N MET A 206 -8.75 11.66 6.49
CA MET A 206 -8.18 10.36 6.15
C MET A 206 -7.87 9.59 7.43
N TYR A 207 -8.29 8.34 7.46
CA TYR A 207 -7.94 7.41 8.52
C TYR A 207 -6.64 6.69 8.20
N TYR A 208 -5.73 6.62 9.16
CA TYR A 208 -4.49 5.86 9.04
C TYR A 208 -4.68 4.43 9.57
N ASP A 209 -4.71 3.47 8.65
CA ASP A 209 -4.75 2.03 8.91
C ASP A 209 -3.32 1.52 9.16
N LYS A 210 -2.90 1.60 10.43
CA LYS A 210 -1.55 1.23 10.88
C LYS A 210 -1.16 -0.20 10.50
N ASN A 211 -2.11 -1.13 10.46
CA ASN A 211 -1.83 -2.54 10.21
C ASN A 211 -1.42 -2.80 8.75
N HIS A 212 -1.82 -1.93 7.83
CA HIS A 212 -1.53 -2.05 6.40
C HIS A 212 -0.71 -0.87 5.87
N ASP A 213 -0.22 -0.01 6.77
CA ASP A 213 0.54 1.21 6.47
C ASP A 213 -0.06 2.05 5.34
N ARG A 214 -1.33 2.41 5.48
CA ARG A 214 -2.06 3.16 4.45
C ARG A 214 -3.05 4.14 5.02
N PHE A 215 -3.35 5.16 4.26
CA PHE A 215 -4.40 6.11 4.53
C PHE A 215 -5.65 5.79 3.75
N VAL A 216 -6.81 6.00 4.35
CA VAL A 216 -8.12 5.60 3.83
C VAL A 216 -9.06 6.78 3.90
N CYS A 217 -9.64 7.18 2.76
CA CYS A 217 -10.72 8.16 2.73
C CYS A 217 -12.00 7.52 3.28
N ARG A 218 -12.64 8.13 4.28
CA ARG A 218 -13.89 7.64 4.88
C ARG A 218 -15.11 8.30 4.24
N LEU A 219 -16.28 7.70 4.49
CA LEU A 219 -17.56 8.34 4.22
C LEU A 219 -17.64 9.66 5.00
N LYS A 220 -18.35 10.63 4.44
CA LYS A 220 -18.63 11.90 5.10
C LYS A 220 -20.07 11.86 5.61
N ASP A 221 -20.25 11.89 6.93
CA ASP A 221 -21.57 11.82 7.58
C ASP A 221 -22.43 10.61 7.11
N GLY A 222 -21.79 9.45 6.93
CA GLY A 222 -22.44 8.23 6.44
C GLY A 222 -22.87 8.26 4.96
N LYS A 223 -22.44 9.26 4.20
CA LYS A 223 -22.71 9.44 2.76
C LYS A 223 -21.43 9.35 1.95
N ASP A 224 -21.59 9.19 0.63
CA ASP A 224 -20.48 9.21 -0.32
C ASP A 224 -19.60 10.43 -0.07
N ASN A 225 -18.30 10.22 0.09
CA ASN A 225 -17.32 11.30 0.18
C ASN A 225 -16.81 11.58 -1.23
N VAL A 226 -16.93 12.84 -1.64
CA VAL A 226 -16.75 13.27 -3.01
C VAL A 226 -15.67 14.34 -3.07
N PHE A 227 -14.67 14.12 -3.92
CA PHE A 227 -13.68 15.11 -4.27
C PHE A 227 -13.94 15.63 -5.68
N GLN A 228 -14.15 16.94 -5.81
CA GLN A 228 -14.41 17.60 -7.08
C GLN A 228 -13.27 18.54 -7.42
N TRP A 229 -12.88 18.59 -8.70
CA TRP A 229 -11.88 19.52 -9.19
C TRP A 229 -12.13 19.90 -10.65
N ARG A 230 -11.52 21.00 -11.08
CA ARG A 230 -11.58 21.44 -12.47
C ARG A 230 -10.40 20.85 -13.26
N ALA A 231 -10.70 20.16 -14.35
CA ALA A 231 -9.72 19.68 -15.32
C ALA A 231 -9.96 20.40 -16.66
N GLY A 232 -9.17 21.44 -16.92
CA GLY A 232 -9.39 22.33 -18.07
C GLY A 232 -10.72 23.07 -17.97
N SER A 233 -11.60 22.88 -18.95
CA SER A 233 -12.94 23.49 -18.96
C SER A 233 -14.01 22.69 -18.21
N LYS A 234 -13.74 21.44 -17.80
CA LYS A 234 -14.74 20.56 -17.19
C LYS A 234 -14.49 20.36 -15.70
N TYR A 235 -15.58 20.23 -14.93
CA TYR A 235 -15.53 19.72 -13.57
C TYR A 235 -15.53 18.20 -13.60
N ILE A 236 -14.61 17.60 -12.86
CA ILE A 236 -14.51 16.16 -12.66
C ILE A 236 -14.83 15.89 -11.20
N GLU A 237 -15.68 14.90 -10.98
CA GLU A 237 -16.00 14.37 -9.67
C GLU A 237 -15.38 12.99 -9.48
N ARG A 238 -14.83 12.73 -8.29
CA ARG A 238 -14.45 11.39 -7.85
C ARG A 238 -14.99 11.10 -6.47
N LYS A 239 -15.72 10.01 -6.35
CA LYS A 239 -16.19 9.48 -5.06
C LYS A 239 -15.04 8.75 -4.35
N VAL A 240 -14.36 9.43 -3.44
CA VAL A 240 -13.21 8.92 -2.69
C VAL A 240 -13.62 7.92 -1.60
N ALA A 241 -14.86 7.99 -1.16
CA ALA A 241 -15.53 6.88 -0.47
C ALA A 241 -16.94 6.73 -1.02
N ARG A 242 -17.32 5.51 -1.40
CA ARG A 242 -18.58 5.25 -2.11
C ARG A 242 -19.32 4.08 -1.49
N ARG A 243 -20.60 4.29 -1.18
CA ARG A 243 -21.54 3.25 -0.80
C ARG A 243 -21.95 2.42 -2.02
N VAL A 244 -21.99 1.12 -1.84
CA VAL A 244 -22.52 0.17 -2.81
C VAL A 244 -23.74 -0.49 -2.18
N CYS A 245 -24.92 -0.15 -2.71
CA CYS A 245 -26.19 -0.69 -2.24
C CYS A 245 -26.75 -1.75 -3.20
N GLY A 246 -27.55 -2.68 -2.67
CA GLY A 246 -28.32 -3.65 -3.44
C GLY A 246 -29.52 -3.02 -4.14
N LYS A 247 -30.27 -3.84 -4.87
CA LYS A 247 -31.51 -3.40 -5.55
C LYS A 247 -32.60 -2.97 -4.56
N ASP A 248 -32.56 -3.54 -3.36
CA ASP A 248 -33.39 -3.24 -2.19
C ASP A 248 -32.95 -1.96 -1.44
N GLY A 249 -31.89 -1.30 -1.88
CA GLY A 249 -31.32 -0.12 -1.21
C GLY A 249 -30.47 -0.44 0.02
N LEU A 250 -30.34 -1.72 0.41
CA LEU A 250 -29.52 -2.13 1.54
C LEU A 250 -28.02 -1.95 1.22
N LEU A 251 -27.26 -1.44 2.18
CA LEU A 251 -25.82 -1.27 2.03
C LEU A 251 -25.13 -2.65 1.98
N LEU A 252 -24.47 -2.95 0.86
CA LEU A 252 -23.71 -4.19 0.69
C LEU A 252 -22.29 -4.06 1.22
N PHE A 253 -21.62 -2.96 0.86
CA PHE A 253 -20.28 -2.59 1.29
C PHE A 253 -19.97 -1.15 0.88
N VAL A 254 -18.86 -0.63 1.37
CA VAL A 254 -18.30 0.67 1.02
C VAL A 254 -16.94 0.46 0.37
N ILE A 255 -16.69 1.19 -0.71
CA ILE A 255 -15.39 1.26 -1.38
C ILE A 255 -14.69 2.53 -0.92
N HIS A 256 -13.45 2.40 -0.49
CA HIS A 256 -12.62 3.52 -0.06
C HIS A 256 -11.39 3.62 -0.94
N TYR A 257 -11.13 4.82 -1.45
CA TYR A 257 -9.81 5.16 -1.95
C TYR A 257 -8.83 5.14 -0.79
N ALA A 258 -7.69 4.51 -1.02
CA ALA A 258 -6.60 4.46 -0.07
C ALA A 258 -5.25 4.66 -0.76
N ALA A 259 -4.23 5.01 0.01
CA ALA A 259 -2.86 5.03 -0.47
C ALA A 259 -1.88 4.74 0.68
N SER A 260 -0.83 3.96 0.40
CA SER A 260 0.37 4.04 1.23
C SER A 260 1.13 5.32 0.84
N LEU A 261 1.43 6.14 1.84
CA LEU A 261 2.12 7.42 1.68
C LEU A 261 3.27 7.43 2.70
N ASN A 262 4.49 7.53 2.22
CA ASN A 262 5.66 7.57 3.10
C ASN A 262 6.82 8.34 2.47
N PHE A 263 7.63 8.96 3.33
CA PHE A 263 8.89 9.56 2.92
C PHE A 263 9.97 8.49 2.76
N MET A 264 10.66 8.55 1.63
CA MET A 264 11.79 7.71 1.32
C MET A 264 12.97 8.53 0.83
N LEU A 265 14.17 8.04 1.10
CA LEU A 265 15.41 8.61 0.58
C LEU A 265 15.95 7.65 -0.46
N ILE A 266 16.31 8.16 -1.62
CA ILE A 266 17.07 7.45 -2.65
C ILE A 266 18.33 8.27 -2.86
N ASP A 267 19.48 7.66 -2.60
CA ASP A 267 20.76 8.33 -2.46
C ASP A 267 20.66 9.47 -1.43
N ASP A 268 20.83 10.72 -1.86
CA ASP A 268 20.69 11.92 -1.01
C ASP A 268 19.40 12.71 -1.29
N THR A 269 18.51 12.19 -2.14
CA THR A 269 17.27 12.90 -2.50
C THR A 269 16.06 12.33 -1.77
N LEU A 270 15.31 13.21 -1.14
CA LEU A 270 14.10 12.87 -0.40
C LEU A 270 12.86 12.94 -1.30
N PHE A 271 12.02 11.91 -1.20
CA PHE A 271 10.79 11.78 -1.97
C PHE A 271 9.61 11.46 -1.05
N LEU A 272 8.43 11.97 -1.41
CA LEU A 272 7.17 11.37 -1.01
C LEU A 272 6.81 10.28 -2.01
N LYS A 273 6.72 9.03 -1.56
CA LYS A 273 6.20 7.91 -2.34
C LYS A 273 4.69 7.82 -2.16
N ILE A 274 3.97 7.64 -3.26
CA ILE A 274 2.51 7.48 -3.28
C ILE A 274 2.15 6.15 -3.91
N GLU A 275 1.53 5.25 -3.16
CA GLU A 275 1.08 3.95 -3.66
C GLU A 275 -0.44 3.83 -3.53
N PRO A 276 -1.20 4.20 -4.59
CA PRO A 276 -2.65 4.11 -4.58
C PRO A 276 -3.13 2.67 -4.39
N THR A 277 -4.22 2.52 -3.67
CA THR A 277 -4.93 1.25 -3.50
C THR A 277 -6.40 1.51 -3.18
N LYS A 278 -7.15 0.45 -2.88
CA LYS A 278 -8.52 0.54 -2.38
C LYS A 278 -8.68 -0.36 -1.16
N THR A 279 -9.63 -0.02 -0.30
CA THR A 279 -10.08 -0.90 0.77
C THR A 279 -11.60 -0.94 0.82
N PHE A 280 -12.13 -1.99 1.43
CA PHE A 280 -13.55 -2.27 1.47
C PHE A 280 -14.01 -2.49 2.91
N THR A 281 -15.14 -1.91 3.28
CA THR A 281 -15.76 -2.08 4.61
C THR A 281 -17.23 -2.46 4.45
N PHE A 282 -17.85 -3.04 5.47
CA PHE A 282 -19.29 -3.33 5.44
C PHE A 282 -20.14 -2.10 5.76
N ASP A 283 -19.64 -1.26 6.66
CA ASP A 283 -20.38 -0.17 7.34
C ASP A 283 -19.73 1.21 7.17
N GLY A 284 -18.63 1.31 6.41
CA GLY A 284 -17.83 2.53 6.26
C GLY A 284 -16.63 2.61 7.20
N PHE A 285 -16.48 1.68 8.15
CA PHE A 285 -15.46 1.72 9.19
C PHE A 285 -14.68 0.40 9.33
N ASN A 286 -15.39 -0.73 9.41
CA ASN A 286 -14.83 -2.04 9.69
C ASN A 286 -14.42 -2.76 8.39
N PRO A 287 -13.12 -3.06 8.19
CA PRO A 287 -12.64 -3.68 6.96
C PRO A 287 -13.22 -5.08 6.77
N ILE A 288 -13.55 -5.42 5.53
CA ILE A 288 -13.96 -6.78 5.15
C ILE A 288 -12.71 -7.68 5.25
N ARG A 289 -12.74 -8.74 6.06
CA ARG A 289 -11.60 -9.65 6.29
C ARG A 289 -11.79 -11.07 5.74
N THR A 290 -12.90 -11.32 5.05
CA THR A 290 -13.28 -12.65 4.52
C THR A 290 -12.77 -12.85 3.08
N GLU A 291 -12.89 -14.06 2.51
CA GLU A 291 -12.64 -14.37 1.09
C GLU A 291 -13.30 -13.38 0.10
N LYS A 292 -14.45 -12.82 0.50
CA LYS A 292 -15.15 -11.74 -0.21
C LYS A 292 -14.22 -10.55 -0.52
N LEU A 293 -13.27 -10.21 0.36
CA LEU A 293 -12.26 -9.17 0.12
C LEU A 293 -11.39 -9.51 -1.08
N THR A 294 -10.87 -10.74 -1.17
CA THR A 294 -10.02 -11.19 -2.28
C THR A 294 -10.76 -11.08 -3.62
N SER A 295 -12.02 -11.51 -3.65
CA SER A 295 -12.88 -11.36 -4.83
C SER A 295 -13.11 -9.88 -5.20
N LEU A 296 -13.33 -9.00 -4.22
CA LEU A 296 -13.52 -7.56 -4.47
C LEU A 296 -12.22 -6.90 -4.96
N MET A 297 -11.10 -7.16 -4.28
CA MET A 297 -9.78 -6.67 -4.68
C MET A 297 -9.44 -7.10 -6.10
N SER A 298 -9.63 -8.38 -6.44
CA SER A 298 -9.45 -8.87 -7.80
C SER A 298 -10.34 -8.09 -8.78
N ARG A 299 -11.64 -7.97 -8.53
CA ARG A 299 -12.57 -7.28 -9.43
C ARG A 299 -12.21 -5.80 -9.68
N TYR A 300 -11.75 -5.09 -8.66
CA TYR A 300 -11.55 -3.65 -8.70
C TYR A 300 -10.10 -3.20 -8.95
N LEU A 301 -9.10 -4.04 -8.67
CA LEU A 301 -7.69 -3.74 -8.90
C LEU A 301 -7.12 -4.47 -10.12
N SER A 302 -7.67 -5.62 -10.54
CA SER A 302 -7.13 -6.35 -11.71
C SER A 302 -7.29 -5.61 -13.05
N LYS A 303 -7.99 -4.47 -13.04
CA LYS A 303 -8.20 -3.60 -14.21
C LYS A 303 -7.34 -2.34 -14.15
N GLU A 304 -6.52 -2.18 -13.11
CA GLU A 304 -5.59 -1.06 -12.98
C GLU A 304 -4.29 -1.37 -13.72
N TYR A 305 -4.32 -1.21 -15.04
CA TYR A 305 -3.11 -1.17 -15.87
C TYR A 305 -2.35 0.16 -15.66
N ASN A 306 -1.16 0.29 -16.25
CA ASN A 306 -0.22 1.40 -16.02
C ASN A 306 -0.89 2.79 -16.07
N ASN A 307 -1.72 3.05 -17.09
CA ASN A 307 -2.42 4.33 -17.25
C ASN A 307 -3.44 4.63 -16.14
N ALA A 308 -4.18 3.61 -15.70
CA ALA A 308 -5.15 3.75 -14.60
C ALA A 308 -4.44 3.94 -13.26
N TYR A 309 -3.31 3.25 -13.06
CA TYR A 309 -2.45 3.43 -11.89
C TYR A 309 -1.85 4.84 -11.84
N LEU A 310 -1.24 5.30 -12.94
CA LEU A 310 -0.70 6.66 -13.07
C LEU A 310 -1.77 7.73 -12.84
N SER A 311 -2.97 7.54 -13.38
CA SER A 311 -4.11 8.42 -13.12
C SER A 311 -4.49 8.46 -11.63
N SER A 312 -4.33 7.35 -10.92
CA SER A 312 -4.56 7.27 -9.48
C SER A 312 -3.46 7.96 -8.68
N VAL A 313 -2.19 7.79 -9.08
CA VAL A 313 -1.04 8.51 -8.52
C VAL A 313 -1.21 10.02 -8.65
N ARG A 314 -1.54 10.51 -9.85
CA ARG A 314 -1.80 11.94 -10.12
C ARG A 314 -3.02 12.47 -9.35
N PHE A 315 -4.06 11.66 -9.22
CA PHE A 315 -5.21 12.02 -8.39
C PHE A 315 -4.80 12.24 -6.94
N TRP A 316 -3.99 11.34 -6.36
CA TRP A 316 -3.53 11.48 -4.98
C TRP A 316 -2.66 12.73 -4.79
N ALA A 317 -1.78 13.03 -5.75
CA ALA A 317 -1.01 14.28 -5.71
C ALA A 317 -1.94 15.52 -5.65
N LYS A 318 -2.96 15.57 -6.53
CA LYS A 318 -3.97 16.65 -6.53
C LYS A 318 -4.82 16.70 -5.25
N TYR A 319 -5.19 15.54 -4.73
CA TYR A 319 -6.00 15.42 -3.52
C TYR A 319 -5.23 15.94 -2.31
N LEU A 320 -3.95 15.57 -2.18
CA LEU A 320 -3.08 16.04 -1.11
C LEU A 320 -2.82 17.55 -1.26
N SER A 321 -2.47 18.02 -2.46
CA SER A 321 -2.14 19.43 -2.73
C SER A 321 -3.32 20.40 -2.63
N ARG A 322 -4.56 19.92 -2.45
CA ARG A 322 -5.77 20.75 -2.52
C ARG A 322 -5.86 21.54 -3.84
N LEU A 323 -5.48 20.88 -4.94
CA LEU A 323 -5.44 21.47 -6.28
C LEU A 323 -4.37 22.53 -6.51
N ASP A 324 -3.44 22.69 -5.56
CA ASP A 324 -2.24 23.50 -5.73
C ASP A 324 -1.16 22.74 -6.52
N VAL A 325 -0.11 23.45 -6.94
CA VAL A 325 1.08 22.94 -7.63
C VAL A 325 2.07 22.25 -6.68
N LYS A 326 1.92 22.45 -5.36
CA LYS A 326 2.74 21.84 -4.31
C LYS A 326 1.88 21.18 -3.23
N ILE A 327 2.44 20.15 -2.60
CA ILE A 327 1.89 19.55 -1.38
C ILE A 327 2.69 20.14 -0.21
N SER A 328 2.05 21.00 0.57
CA SER A 328 2.67 21.67 1.73
C SER A 328 2.23 20.99 3.03
N ILE A 329 3.12 20.22 3.66
CA ILE A 329 2.85 19.49 4.91
C ILE A 329 3.38 20.31 6.08
N PRO A 330 2.53 20.80 7.00
CA PRO A 330 2.98 21.53 8.18
C PRO A 330 3.82 20.64 9.11
N ALA A 331 4.93 21.20 9.58
CA ALA A 331 5.87 20.61 10.51
C ALA A 331 6.24 21.68 11.56
N GLY A 332 5.34 21.87 12.53
CA GLY A 332 5.40 23.01 13.45
C GLY A 332 5.12 24.33 12.75
N LYS A 333 6.01 25.33 12.89
CA LYS A 333 5.96 26.61 12.17
C LYS A 333 6.63 26.55 10.79
N GLN A 334 7.15 25.38 10.40
CA GLN A 334 7.86 25.12 9.16
C GLN A 334 7.03 24.19 8.25
N PHE A 335 7.49 23.94 7.03
CA PHE A 335 6.79 23.10 6.06
C PHE A 335 7.73 22.08 5.41
N ILE A 336 7.14 20.96 4.99
CA ILE A 336 7.74 20.05 4.02
C ILE A 336 7.01 20.30 2.69
N GLU A 337 7.72 20.81 1.70
CA GLU A 337 7.16 21.12 0.38
C GLU A 337 7.51 20.02 -0.61
N ILE A 338 6.51 19.52 -1.32
CA ILE A 338 6.65 18.45 -2.31
C ILE A 338 6.07 18.91 -3.65
N ASN A 339 6.79 18.67 -4.74
CA ASN A 339 6.29 18.94 -6.08
C ASN A 339 5.14 17.97 -6.44
N THR A 340 4.07 18.44 -7.08
CA THR A 340 2.95 17.58 -7.53
C THR A 340 3.21 16.87 -8.85
N VAL A 341 4.35 17.13 -9.50
CA VAL A 341 4.79 16.41 -10.68
C VAL A 341 5.68 15.24 -10.24
N PRO A 342 5.30 13.98 -10.56
CA PRO A 342 6.15 12.84 -10.24
C PRO A 342 7.42 12.85 -11.09
N ILE A 343 8.51 12.29 -10.56
CA ILE A 343 9.74 12.10 -11.33
C ILE A 343 9.46 11.18 -12.51
N GLY A 344 9.98 11.54 -13.67
CA GLY A 344 9.91 10.75 -14.88
C GLY A 344 11.26 10.57 -15.56
N SER A 345 11.34 9.59 -16.44
CA SER A 345 12.49 9.36 -17.30
C SER A 345 12.01 8.98 -18.70
N ARG A 346 12.82 9.28 -19.71
CA ARG A 346 12.54 8.93 -21.11
C ARG A 346 13.33 7.68 -21.48
N MET A 347 12.68 6.76 -22.18
CA MET A 347 13.31 5.57 -22.72
C MET A 347 13.09 5.51 -24.24
N PRO A 348 14.11 5.09 -25.03
CA PRO A 348 14.01 5.01 -26.49
C PRO A 348 13.22 3.79 -26.99
N VAL A 349 12.54 3.10 -26.08
CA VAL A 349 11.79 1.86 -26.32
C VAL A 349 10.47 1.92 -25.55
N GLY A 350 9.39 1.38 -26.12
CA GLY A 350 8.06 1.42 -25.51
C GLY A 350 7.04 0.48 -26.18
N ILE A 351 5.75 0.70 -25.90
CA ILE A 351 4.63 -0.08 -26.46
C ILE A 351 3.75 0.82 -27.33
N LEU A 352 3.84 0.69 -28.67
CA LEU A 352 3.22 1.60 -29.65
C LEU A 352 1.68 1.72 -29.51
N ASN A 353 1.01 0.71 -28.93
CA ASN A 353 -0.46 0.67 -28.79
C ASN A 353 -0.98 1.08 -27.40
N GLU A 354 -0.13 1.49 -26.47
CA GLU A 354 -0.57 1.96 -25.15
C GLU A 354 -0.88 3.47 -25.19
N LYS A 355 -2.09 3.84 -25.64
CA LYS A 355 -2.52 5.25 -25.65
C LYS A 355 -2.63 5.81 -24.23
N VAL A 356 -1.72 6.69 -23.85
CA VAL A 356 -1.83 7.57 -22.66
C VAL A 356 -2.85 8.65 -23.00
N THR A 357 -3.99 8.68 -22.30
CA THR A 357 -4.99 9.76 -22.40
C THR A 357 -4.98 10.62 -21.15
#